data_AF-A0A924JAS9-F1
#
_entry.id   AF-A0A924JAS9-F1
#
_cell.length_a   1.000
_cell.length_b   1.000
_cell.length_c   1.000
_cell.angle_alpha   90.00
_cell.angle_beta   90.00
_cell.angle_gamma   90.00
#
_symmetry.space_group_name_H-M   'P 1'
#
loop_
_entity.id
_entity.type
_entity.pdbx_description
1 polymer ?
#
loop_
_entity_poly.entity_id
_entity_poly.type
_entity_poly.pdbx_seq_one_letter_code
_entity_poly.pdbx_strand_id
1 'polypeptide(L)' 'SCATLAGIALAPLCDWSDLDGPWLTTNNPFKNPEMLGGRYIPTTLPGLGLEGIPTTLFPYS' A
#
# COMPACT_ATOMS: atom_id res chain seq x y z
N SER A 1 1.70 3.24 1.02
CA SER A 1 2.49 2.81 2.18
C SER A 1 2.58 1.29 2.19
N CYS A 2 3.71 0.71 2.60
CA CYS A 2 3.89 -0.74 2.60
C CYS A 2 2.97 -1.47 3.59
N ALA A 3 2.77 -0.89 4.78
CA ALA A 3 1.89 -1.45 5.80
C ALA A 3 0.43 -1.46 5.32
N THR A 4 0.01 -0.44 4.57
CA THR A 4 -1.33 -0.40 3.99
C THR A 4 -1.56 -1.52 2.99
N LEU A 5 -0.59 -1.80 2.11
CA LEU A 5 -0.71 -2.91 1.16
C LEU A 5 -0.76 -4.27 1.86
N ALA A 6 0.00 -4.45 2.94
CA ALA A 6 -0.12 -5.63 3.80
C ALA A 6 -1.51 -5.73 4.46
N GLY A 7 -2.06 -4.59 4.93
CA GLY A 7 -3.42 -4.52 5.46
C GLY A 7 -4.49 -4.85 4.43
N ILE A 8 -4.36 -4.35 3.19
CA ILE A 8 -5.27 -4.63 2.07
C ILE A 8 -5.33 -6.14 1.79
N ALA A 9 -4.20 -6.85 1.88
CA ALA A 9 -4.17 -8.30 1.68
C ALA A 9 -4.98 -9.07 2.74
N LEU A 10 -5.12 -8.51 3.94
CA LEU A 10 -5.91 -9.08 5.04
C LEU A 10 -7.35 -8.56 5.08
N ALA A 11 -7.63 -7.40 4.48
CA ALA A 11 -8.93 -6.73 4.52
C ALA A 11 -10.13 -7.62 4.08
N PRO A 12 -10.01 -8.55 3.12
CA PRO A 12 -11.10 -9.47 2.76
C PRO A 12 -11.55 -10.41 3.89
N LEU A 13 -10.73 -10.57 4.93
CA LEU A 13 -11.03 -11.39 6.11
C LEU A 13 -11.65 -10.58 7.26
N CYS A 14 -11.81 -9.27 7.09
CA CYS A 14 -12.31 -8.37 8.11
C CYS A 14 -13.67 -7.80 7.70
N ASP A 15 -14.55 -7.56 8.68
CA ASP A 15 -15.80 -6.84 8.46
C ASP A 15 -15.57 -5.33 8.28
N TRP A 16 -14.51 -4.81 8.92
CA TRP A 16 -14.13 -3.40 8.91
C TRP A 16 -12.63 -3.26 8.72
N SER A 17 -12.22 -2.22 7.99
CA SER A 17 -10.81 -1.94 7.74
C SER A 17 -10.60 -0.43 7.67
N ASP A 18 -9.71 0.08 8.52
CA ASP A 18 -9.26 1.47 8.50
C ASP A 18 -7.82 1.52 8.00
N LEU A 19 -7.64 1.93 6.75
CA LEU A 19 -6.38 1.77 6.02
C LEU A 19 -5.96 3.07 5.30
N ASP A 20 -6.45 4.23 5.71
CA ASP A 20 -6.26 5.52 5.03
C ASP A 20 -4.85 6.15 5.17
N GLY A 21 -3.92 5.47 5.85
CA GLY A 21 -2.55 5.94 6.09
C GLY A 21 -1.77 6.50 4.86
N PRO A 22 -1.91 5.99 3.62
CA PRO A 22 -1.26 6.57 2.45
C PRO A 22 -1.75 7.98 2.09
N TRP A 23 -2.94 8.38 2.53
CA TRP A 23 -3.50 9.72 2.32
C TRP A 23 -3.15 10.69 3.44
N LEU A 24 -2.77 10.18 4.61
CA LEU A 24 -2.37 11.00 5.77
C LEU A 24 -0.87 11.29 5.81
N THR A 25 -0.09 10.71 4.89
CA THR A 25 1.37 10.84 4.84
C THR A 25 1.83 11.49 3.54
N THR A 26 2.79 12.40 3.60
CA THR A 26 3.33 13.11 2.42
C THR A 26 4.64 12.52 1.90
N ASN A 27 5.32 11.71 2.72
CA ASN A 27 6.65 11.15 2.45
C ASN A 27 6.62 9.63 2.22
N ASN A 28 5.50 9.08 1.75
CA ASN A 28 5.41 7.66 1.42
C ASN A 28 6.38 7.33 0.27
N PRO A 29 7.39 6.46 0.47
CA PRO A 29 8.37 6.16 -0.56
C PRO A 29 7.83 5.27 -1.68
N PHE A 30 6.64 4.67 -1.51
CA PHE A 30 6.02 3.80 -2.50
C PHE A 30 4.83 4.47 -3.16
N LYS A 31 4.47 4.01 -4.36
CA LYS A 31 3.22 4.43 -5.01
C LYS A 31 2.00 4.12 -4.12
N ASN A 32 1.04 5.04 -4.08
CA ASN A 32 -0.20 4.84 -3.34
C ASN A 32 -1.07 3.77 -4.02
N PRO A 33 -1.75 2.91 -3.25
CA PRO A 33 -2.71 1.96 -3.79
C PRO A 33 -3.90 2.70 -4.43
N GLU A 34 -4.46 2.12 -5.48
CA GLU A 34 -5.63 2.68 -6.14
C GLU A 34 -6.91 2.41 -5.33
N MET A 35 -7.79 3.41 -5.29
CA MET A 35 -9.12 3.30 -4.68
C MET A 35 -10.20 3.72 -5.66
N LEU A 36 -11.29 2.96 -5.69
CA LEU A 36 -12.49 3.26 -6.46
C LEU A 36 -13.72 3.04 -5.59
N GLY A 37 -14.57 4.07 -5.49
CA GLY A 37 -15.82 3.98 -4.71
C GLY A 37 -15.62 3.63 -3.24
N GLY A 38 -14.54 4.14 -2.62
CA GLY A 38 -14.22 3.87 -1.21
C GLY A 38 -13.62 2.50 -0.92
N ARG A 39 -13.27 1.72 -1.97
CA ARG A 39 -12.63 0.41 -1.83
C ARG A 39 -11.28 0.39 -2.52
N TYR A 40 -10.33 -0.32 -1.94
CA TYR A 40 -9.04 -0.60 -2.59
C TYR A 40 -9.24 -1.51 -3.79
N ILE A 41 -8.46 -1.25 -4.84
CA ILE A 41 -8.32 -2.15 -5.98
C ILE A 41 -7.00 -2.92 -5.77
N PRO A 42 -7.04 -4.20 -5.36
CA PRO A 42 -5.83 -4.99 -5.15
C PRO A 42 -5.12 -5.24 -6.48
N THR A 43 -3.79 -5.21 -6.48
CA THR A 43 -3.00 -5.59 -7.66
C THR A 43 -2.74 -7.10 -7.66
N THR A 44 -2.41 -7.66 -8.82
CA THR A 44 -2.02 -9.08 -8.96
C THR A 44 -0.50 -9.27 -8.91
N LEU A 45 0.24 -8.27 -8.43
CA LEU A 45 1.70 -8.34 -8.32
C LEU A 45 2.12 -9.27 -7.16
N PRO A 46 3.28 -9.94 -7.26
CA PRO A 46 3.76 -10.79 -6.18
C PRO A 46 4.10 -10.00 -4.91
N GLY A 47 4.11 -10.69 -3.77
CA GLY A 47 4.43 -10.10 -2.47
C GLY A 47 3.36 -9.09 -2.03
N LEU A 48 3.80 -7.90 -1.62
CA LEU A 48 2.90 -6.80 -1.23
C LEU A 48 2.50 -5.89 -2.41
N GLY A 49 2.97 -6.18 -3.63
CA GLY A 49 2.69 -5.35 -4.80
C GLY A 49 3.24 -3.92 -4.70
N LEU A 50 4.40 -3.75 -4.06
CA LEU A 50 5.07 -2.45 -3.93
C LEU A 50 5.61 -1.98 -5.28
N GLU A 51 5.32 -0.72 -5.63
CA GLU A 51 5.82 -0.07 -6.84
C GLU A 51 6.51 1.26 -6.49
N GLY A 52 7.36 1.73 -7.41
CA GLY A 52 7.97 3.07 -7.31
C GLY A 52 9.08 3.19 -6.26
N ILE A 53 9.75 2.08 -5.93
CA ILE A 53 10.85 2.05 -4.95
C ILE A 53 11.95 3.05 -5.37
N PRO A 54 12.24 4.09 -4.58
CA PRO A 54 13.33 5.01 -4.87
C PRO A 54 14.65 4.27 -4.77
N THR A 55 15.55 4.47 -5.73
CA THR A 55 16.89 3.85 -5.72
C THR A 55 17.73 4.25 -4.51
N THR A 56 17.37 5.38 -3.87
CA THR A 56 18.03 5.89 -2.67
C THR A 56 17.46 5.35 -1.36
N LEU A 57 16.41 4.51 -1.40
CA LEU A 57 15.72 4.06 -0.19
C LEU A 57 16.59 3.13 0.67
N PHE A 58 17.42 2.30 0.02
CA PHE A 58 18.35 1.39 0.68
C PHE A 58 19.78 1.69 0.19
N PRO A 59 20.46 2.69 0.77
CA PRO A 59 21.74 3.18 0.24
C PRO A 59 22.93 2.22 0.43
N TYR A 60 22.74 1.13 1.18
CA TYR A 60 23.79 0.16 1.53
C TYR A 60 23.45 -1.28 1.16
N SER A 61 22.39 -1.50 0.37
CA SER A 61 21.99 -2.83 -0.12
C SER A 61 22.68 -3.19 -1.43
#